data_AF-A0A392PXH0-F1
#
_entry.id   AF-A0A392PXH0-F1
#
_cell.length_a   1.000
_cell.length_b   1.000
_cell.length_c   1.000
_cell.angle_alpha   90.00
_cell.angle_beta   90.00
_cell.angle_gamma   90.00
#
_symmetry.space_group_name_H-M   'P 1'
#
loop_
_entity.id
_entity.type
_entity.pdbx_description
1 polymer ?
#
loop_
_entity_poly.entity_id
_entity_poly.type
_entity_poly.pdbx_seq_one_letter_code
_entity_poly.pdbx_strand_id
1 'polypeptide(L)' 'FGKLDVARKLFDIMPVRDYISWNAIIGSYASWGLLEEAEWLFRRMQKEDGIEMNVITLEPLC' A
#
# COMPACT_ATOMS: atom_id res chain seq x y z
N PHE A 1 -4.61 17.56 -7.29
CA PHE A 1 -4.97 16.70 -6.16
C PHE A 1 -5.65 15.46 -6.71
N GLY A 2 -4.88 14.38 -6.85
CA GLY A 2 -5.27 13.16 -7.56
C GLY A 2 -5.98 12.14 -6.67
N LYS A 3 -6.51 11.08 -7.29
CA LYS A 3 -7.13 9.94 -6.58
C LYS A 3 -6.15 9.28 -5.58
N LEU A 4 -4.86 9.26 -5.91
CA LEU A 4 -3.82 8.71 -5.04
C LEU A 4 -3.61 9.51 -3.75
N ASP A 5 -3.63 10.85 -3.83
CA ASP A 5 -3.50 11.73 -2.64
C ASP A 5 -4.64 11.49 -1.64
N VAL A 6 -5.86 11.29 -2.16
CA VAL A 6 -7.05 11.02 -1.34
C VAL A 6 -6.95 9.62 -0.72
N ALA A 7 -6.59 8.61 -1.51
CA ALA A 7 -6.38 7.25 -1.01
C ALA A 7 -5.33 7.23 0.11
N ARG A 8 -4.23 7.97 -0.05
CA ARG A 8 -3.17 8.07 0.97
C ARG A 8 -3.68 8.69 2.26
N LYS A 9 -4.40 9.81 2.19
CA LYS A 9 -4.98 10.46 3.38
C LYS A 9 -5.93 9.55 4.12
N LEU A 10 -6.80 8.83 3.41
CA LEU A 10 -7.72 7.86 4.00
C LEU A 10 -6.95 6.74 4.70
N PHE A 11 -5.94 6.18 4.03
CA PHE A 11 -5.10 5.13 4.60
C PHE A 11 -4.35 5.59 5.87
N ASP A 12 -3.85 6.82 5.89
CA ASP A 12 -3.12 7.36 7.04
C ASP A 12 -4.02 7.60 8.27
N ILE A 13 -5.32 7.88 8.09
CA ILE A 13 -6.27 8.05 9.21
C ILE A 13 -6.93 6.74 9.67
N MET A 14 -6.73 5.62 8.97
CA MET A 14 -7.30 4.33 9.39
C MET A 14 -6.74 3.93 10.76
N PRO A 15 -7.61 3.67 11.77
CA PRO A 15 -7.17 3.30 13.11
C PRO A 15 -6.56 1.90 13.16
N VAL A 16 -7.01 1.00 12.27
CA VAL A 16 -6.49 -0.35 12.08
C VAL A 16 -6.30 -0.56 10.59
N ARG A 17 -5.12 -1.05 10.20
CA ARG A 17 -4.77 -1.39 8.82
C ARG A 17 -4.62 -2.89 8.73
N ASP A 18 -5.37 -3.49 7.83
CA ASP A 18 -5.27 -4.91 7.53
C ASP A 18 -4.49 -5.12 6.23
N TYR A 19 -4.28 -6.40 5.91
CA TYR A 19 -3.62 -6.82 4.69
C TYR A 19 -4.22 -6.16 3.42
N ILE A 20 -5.55 -6.07 3.34
CA ILE A 20 -6.25 -5.53 2.17
C ILE A 20 -5.94 -4.04 2.00
N SER A 21 -6.01 -3.27 3.08
CA SER A 21 -5.73 -1.83 3.06
C SER A 21 -4.30 -1.52 2.63
N TRP A 22 -3.32 -2.30 3.12
CA TRP A 22 -1.92 -2.19 2.73
C TRP A 22 -1.70 -2.52 1.25
N ASN A 23 -2.26 -3.64 0.79
CA ASN A 23 -2.13 -4.04 -0.61
C ASN A 23 -2.74 -3.00 -1.55
N ALA A 24 -3.91 -2.45 -1.19
CA ALA A 24 -4.58 -1.44 -1.99
C ALA A 24 -3.72 -0.19 -2.16
N ILE A 25 -3.11 0.31 -1.06
CA ILE A 25 -2.30 1.52 -1.15
C ILE A 25 -0.97 1.25 -1.86
N ILE A 26 -0.27 0.15 -1.55
CA ILE A 26 1.00 -0.23 -2.19
C ILE A 26 0.80 -0.44 -3.69
N GLY A 27 -0.23 -1.19 -4.09
CA GLY A 27 -0.56 -1.43 -5.50
C GLY A 27 -0.96 -0.14 -6.24
N SER A 28 -1.62 0.80 -5.54
CA SER A 28 -1.93 2.11 -6.12
C SER A 28 -0.66 2.92 -6.41
N TYR A 29 0.33 2.94 -5.52
CA TYR A 29 1.60 3.62 -5.80
C TYR A 29 2.39 2.91 -6.92
N ALA A 30 2.45 1.57 -6.90
CA ALA A 30 3.17 0.79 -7.91
C ALA A 30 2.58 0.98 -9.32
N SER A 31 1.25 0.96 -9.47
CA SER A 31 0.58 1.17 -10.76
C SER A 31 0.75 2.58 -11.33
N TRP A 32 1.08 3.56 -10.47
CA TRP A 32 1.42 4.92 -10.88
C TRP A 32 2.92 5.11 -11.15
N GLY A 33 3.73 4.04 -11.07
CA GLY A 33 5.18 4.08 -11.29
C GLY A 33 5.97 4.63 -10.09
N LEU A 34 5.32 4.86 -8.96
CA LEU A 34 5.90 5.40 -7.72
C LEU A 34 6.46 4.26 -6.86
N LEU A 35 7.49 3.61 -7.40
CA LEU A 35 8.04 2.37 -6.83
C LEU A 35 8.75 2.61 -5.48
N GLU A 36 9.42 3.75 -5.31
CA GLU A 36 10.09 4.09 -4.04
C GLU A 36 9.09 4.24 -2.89
N GLU A 37 7.96 4.91 -3.15
CA GLU A 37 6.88 5.07 -2.18
C GLU A 37 6.16 3.75 -1.90
N ALA A 38 5.96 2.92 -2.93
CA ALA A 38 5.40 1.59 -2.77
C ALA A 38 6.31 0.70 -1.90
N GLU A 39 7.63 0.74 -2.12
CA GLU A 39 8.61 0.02 -1.31
C GLU A 39 8.65 0.55 0.13
N TRP A 40 8.62 1.87 0.32
CA TRP A 40 8.56 2.48 1.64
C TRP A 40 7.31 2.01 2.42
N LEU A 41 6.15 1.98 1.75
CA LEU A 41 4.90 1.48 2.34
C LEU A 41 4.99 0.00 2.69
N PHE A 42 5.57 -0.83 1.82
CA PHE A 42 5.79 -2.25 2.09
C PHE A 42 6.68 -2.48 3.32
N ARG A 43 7.79 -1.75 3.44
CA ARG A 43 8.68 -1.83 4.61
C ARG A 43 7.98 -1.36 5.90
N ARG A 44 7.14 -0.33 5.78
CA ARG A 44 6.33 0.18 6.88
C ARG A 44 5.32 -0.87 7.36
N MET A 45 4.62 -1.53 6.44
CA MET A 45 3.70 -2.63 6.75
C MET A 45 4.38 -3.73 7.58
N GLN A 46 5.56 -4.18 7.13
CA GLN A 46 6.31 -5.24 7.84
C GLN A 46 6.73 -4.81 9.25
N LYS A 47 7.06 -3.53 9.43
CA LYS A 47 7.54 -3.00 10.71
C LYS A 47 6.42 -2.69 11.70
N GLU A 48 5.32 -2.08 11.24
CA GLU A 48 4.23 -1.63 12.11
C GLU A 48 3.28 -2.77 12.46
N ASP A 49 2.89 -3.58 11.46
CA ASP A 49 1.82 -4.56 11.61
C ASP A 49 2.32 -6.02 11.53
N GLY A 50 3.61 -6.24 11.23
CA GLY A 50 4.19 -7.58 11.11
C GLY A 50 3.58 -8.41 9.98
N ILE A 51 2.92 -7.75 9.02
CA ILE A 51 2.25 -8.40 7.91
C ILE A 51 3.29 -8.68 6.82
N GLU A 52 3.42 -9.93 6.41
CA GLU A 52 4.18 -10.30 5.21
C GLU A 52 3.25 -10.26 3.99
N MET A 53 3.63 -9.48 2.98
CA MET A 53 2.96 -9.52 1.69
C MET A 53 3.44 -10.74 0.92
N ASN A 54 2.53 -11.67 0.66
CA ASN A 54 2.79 -12.72 -0.32
C ASN A 54 2.93 -12.09 -1.71
N VAL A 55 4.02 -12.43 -2.40
CA VAL A 55 4.37 -11.93 -3.74
C VAL A 55 3.25 -12.15 -4.77
N ILE A 56 2.38 -13.13 -4.53
CA ILE A 56 1.20 -13.44 -5.37
C ILE A 56 0.20 -12.27 -5.44
N THR A 57 0.17 -11.38 -4.45
CA THR A 57 -0.77 -10.23 -4.45
C THR A 57 -0.28 -9.05 -5.30
N LEU A 58 0.99 -9.07 -5.70
CA LEU A 58 1.54 -8.15 -6.69
C LEU A 58 1.46 -8.71 -8.12
N GLU A 59 1.07 -9.99 -8.30
CA GLU A 59 0.63 -10.45 -9.61
C GLU A 59 -0.69 -9.74 -9.91
N PRO A 60 -0.73 -9.05 -11.05
CA PRO A 60 -1.28 -7.72 -11.11
C PRO A 60 -2.79 -7.76 -10.88
N LEU A 61 -3.27 -6.78 -10.10
CA LEU A 61 -4.53 -6.13 -10.42
C LEU A 61 -4.41 -5.53 -11.83
N CYS A 62 -4.41 -6.40 -12.84
CA CYS A 62 -4.75 -6.10 -14.22
C CYS A 62 -6.28 -6.15 -14.36
#